data_AF-A0A7X5C1I7-F1
#
_entry.id   AF-A0A7X5C1I7-F1
#
_cell.length_a   1.000
_cell.length_b   1.000
_cell.length_c   1.000
_cell.angle_alpha   90.00
_cell.angle_beta   90.00
_cell.angle_gamma   90.00
#
_symmetry.space_group_name_H-M   'P 1'
#
loop_
_entity.id
_entity.type
_entity.pdbx_description
1 polymer ?
#
loop_
_entity_poly.entity_id
_entity_poly.type
_entity_poly.pdbx_seq_one_letter_code
_entity_poly.pdbx_strand_id
1 'polypeptide(L)'
;MTKHPEEQLSAYLDDELTPDERREIEAHLETCASCQALLEDLAGNNDDLVQTFSLIEAPFDLEARVMQSIGAEEKRQFACNGRIVALLLGLLTLGLFYLLTGAIIGKLIHGWSKLVVTLIYASSHFILSVPALTGGTIVLSLFILVASFVSLKRLLRTSAS
;
A
#
# COMPACT_ATOMS: atom_id res chain seq x y z
N MET A 1 33.08 49.66 -18.28
CA MET A 1 32.94 48.32 -18.89
C MET A 1 31.49 47.93 -18.73
N THR A 2 30.65 48.29 -19.69
CA THR A 2 29.25 47.86 -19.75
C THR A 2 29.27 46.36 -20.06
N LYS A 3 28.95 45.53 -19.07
CA LYS A 3 28.72 44.09 -19.31
C LYS A 3 27.42 43.99 -20.10
N HIS A 4 27.48 43.49 -21.34
CA HIS A 4 26.31 43.18 -22.13
C HIS A 4 25.83 41.77 -21.74
N PRO A 5 24.60 41.60 -21.25
CA PRO A 5 24.12 40.31 -20.77
C PRO A 5 23.53 39.46 -21.91
N GLU A 6 24.37 39.07 -22.87
CA GLU A 6 23.96 38.35 -24.09
C GLU A 6 23.14 37.08 -23.80
N GLU A 7 23.55 36.27 -22.80
CA GLU A 7 22.82 35.07 -22.38
C GLU A 7 21.44 35.39 -21.77
N GLN A 8 21.30 36.53 -21.07
CA GLN A 8 20.04 36.91 -20.44
C GLN A 8 19.05 37.50 -21.45
N LEU A 9 19.52 38.03 -22.59
CA LEU A 9 18.67 38.50 -23.68
C LEU A 9 17.93 37.33 -24.37
N SER A 10 18.58 36.17 -24.53
CA SER A 10 17.91 34.96 -25.03
C SER A 10 16.87 34.47 -24.03
N ALA A 11 17.25 34.32 -22.75
CA ALA A 11 16.31 33.91 -21.70
C ALA A 11 15.13 34.88 -21.53
N TYR A 12 15.34 36.18 -21.82
CA TYR A 12 14.27 37.18 -21.84
C TYR A 12 13.26 36.93 -22.97
N LEU A 13 13.74 36.59 -24.18
CA LEU A 13 12.89 36.22 -25.33
C LEU A 13 12.10 34.95 -25.08
N ASP A 14 12.72 33.97 -24.41
CA ASP A 14 12.11 32.66 -24.13
C ASP A 14 11.21 32.66 -22.88
N ASP A 15 11.01 33.81 -22.22
CA ASP A 15 10.21 33.97 -20.99
C ASP A 15 10.74 33.16 -19.79
N GLU A 16 12.05 32.89 -19.76
CA GLU A 16 12.71 32.06 -18.73
C GLU A 16 13.30 32.86 -17.56
N LEU A 17 13.29 34.20 -17.63
CA LEU A 17 13.78 35.05 -16.54
C LEU A 17 12.79 35.16 -15.39
N THR A 18 13.33 35.26 -14.17
CA THR A 18 12.50 35.62 -13.01
C THR A 18 11.99 37.07 -13.15
N PRO A 19 10.90 37.43 -12.44
CA PRO A 19 10.35 38.79 -12.52
C PRO A 19 11.34 39.91 -12.14
N ASP A 20 12.31 39.62 -11.28
CA ASP A 20 13.30 40.60 -10.85
C ASP A 20 14.40 40.77 -11.90
N GLU A 21 14.91 39.68 -12.47
CA GLU A 21 15.90 39.70 -13.57
C GLU A 21 15.33 40.36 -14.83
N ARG A 22 14.05 40.08 -15.14
CA ARG A 22 13.37 40.73 -16.28
C ARG A 22 13.38 42.25 -16.15
N ARG A 23 13.09 42.81 -14.97
CA ARG A 23 13.10 44.27 -14.76
C ARG A 23 14.50 44.87 -14.92
N GLU A 24 15.54 44.16 -14.50
CA GLU A 24 16.93 44.60 -14.68
C GLU A 24 17.31 44.66 -16.16
N ILE A 25 16.89 43.66 -16.95
CA ILE A 25 17.09 43.63 -18.41
C ILE A 25 16.28 44.71 -19.12
N GLU A 26 15.02 44.92 -18.76
CA GLU A 26 14.19 45.99 -19.32
C GLU A 26 14.82 47.38 -19.07
N ALA A 27 15.29 47.64 -17.85
CA ALA A 27 15.99 48.89 -17.52
C ALA A 27 17.31 49.03 -18.31
N HIS A 28 18.01 47.93 -18.58
CA HIS A 28 19.20 47.94 -19.42
C HIS A 28 18.87 48.24 -20.89
N LEU A 29 17.80 47.64 -21.41
CA LEU A 29 17.31 47.85 -22.77
C LEU A 29 16.89 49.31 -23.00
N GLU A 30 16.31 50.00 -22.02
CA GLU A 30 15.96 51.43 -22.14
C GLU A 30 17.18 52.34 -22.41
N THR A 31 18.38 51.92 -21.97
CA THR A 31 19.59 52.76 -22.01
C THR A 31 20.65 52.27 -22.99
N CYS A 32 20.52 51.05 -23.52
CA CYS A 32 21.54 50.38 -24.31
C CYS A 32 21.05 50.01 -25.73
N ALA A 33 21.34 50.89 -26.70
CA ALA A 33 20.98 50.67 -28.11
C ALA A 33 21.63 49.42 -28.73
N SER A 34 22.82 49.01 -28.28
CA SER A 34 23.47 47.79 -28.78
C SER A 34 22.76 46.52 -28.32
N CYS A 35 22.22 46.51 -27.11
CA CYS A 35 21.43 45.37 -26.62
C CYS A 35 20.03 45.33 -27.25
N GLN A 36 19.43 46.48 -27.58
CA GLN A 36 18.20 46.53 -28.38
C GLN A 36 18.42 45.92 -29.77
N ALA A 37 19.48 46.33 -30.47
CA ALA A 37 19.79 45.80 -31.79
C ALA A 37 20.06 44.28 -31.75
N LEU A 38 20.79 43.80 -30.73
CA LEU A 38 21.02 42.37 -30.54
C LEU A 38 19.72 41.60 -30.27
N LEU A 39 18.80 42.18 -29.49
CA LEU A 39 17.48 41.58 -29.22
C LEU A 39 16.65 41.47 -30.50
N GLU A 40 16.63 42.51 -31.34
CA GLU A 40 15.94 42.51 -32.63
C GLU A 40 16.52 41.45 -33.58
N ASP A 41 17.85 41.33 -33.65
CA ASP A 41 18.52 40.30 -34.44
C ASP A 41 18.15 38.88 -33.96
N LEU A 42 18.13 38.66 -32.64
CA LEU A 42 17.73 37.38 -32.05
C LEU A 42 16.27 37.04 -32.31
N ALA A 43 15.36 38.01 -32.18
CA ALA A 43 13.94 37.84 -32.46
C ALA A 43 13.68 37.53 -33.94
N GLY A 44 14.37 38.23 -34.86
CA GLY A 44 14.25 37.99 -36.30
C GLY A 44 14.69 36.58 -36.71
N ASN A 45 15.74 36.04 -36.08
CA ASN A 45 16.17 34.66 -36.32
C ASN A 45 15.11 33.65 -35.85
N ASN A 46 14.42 33.90 -34.73
CA ASN A 46 13.39 33.00 -34.22
C ASN A 46 12.17 32.97 -35.18
N ASP A 47 11.74 34.14 -35.67
CA ASP A 47 10.64 34.24 -36.65
C ASP A 47 10.94 33.49 -37.95
N ASP A 48 12.18 33.56 -38.47
CA ASP A 48 12.59 32.83 -39.68
C ASP A 48 12.55 31.31 -39.47
N LEU A 49 12.98 30.83 -38.30
CA LEU A 49 12.90 29.42 -37.93
C LEU A 49 11.44 28.97 -37.83
N VAL A 50 10.58 29.74 -37.16
CA VAL A 50 9.16 29.42 -37.03
C VAL A 50 8.50 29.32 -38.40
N GLN A 51 8.79 30.26 -39.32
CA GLN A 51 8.27 30.20 -40.68
C GLN A 51 8.77 28.97 -41.45
N THR A 52 10.06 28.66 -41.32
CA THR A 52 10.67 27.50 -41.98
C THR A 52 10.04 26.18 -41.51
N PHE A 53 9.82 26.02 -40.20
CA PHE A 53 9.29 24.79 -39.61
C PHE A 53 7.77 24.70 -39.62
N SER A 54 7.04 25.80 -39.79
CA SER A 54 5.57 25.79 -39.94
C SER A 54 5.07 25.04 -41.17
N LEU A 55 5.97 24.77 -42.14
CA LEU A 55 5.68 23.96 -43.32
C LEU A 55 5.66 22.45 -43.03
N ILE A 56 6.15 22.01 -41.87
CA ILE A 56 6.16 20.60 -41.50
C ILE A 56 4.78 20.22 -40.94
N GLU A 57 4.01 19.48 -41.74
CA GLU A 57 2.75 18.89 -41.28
C GLU A 57 3.02 17.85 -40.18
N ALA A 58 2.29 17.97 -39.07
CA ALA A 58 2.32 16.99 -38.01
C ALA A 58 1.76 15.63 -38.50
N PRO A 59 2.28 14.50 -38.01
CA PRO A 59 1.76 13.19 -38.39
C PRO A 59 0.29 13.06 -37.95
N PHE A 60 -0.52 12.39 -38.78
CA PHE A 60 -1.98 12.32 -38.63
C PHE A 60 -2.46 11.73 -37.28
N ASP A 61 -1.60 11.01 -36.57
CA ASP A 61 -1.89 10.35 -35.30
C ASP A 61 -1.31 11.09 -34.07
N LEU A 62 -0.66 12.25 -34.26
CA LEU A 62 0.01 12.98 -33.18
C LEU A 62 -0.96 13.36 -32.07
N GLU A 63 -2.09 13.99 -32.42
CA GLU A 63 -3.12 14.42 -31.47
C GLU A 63 -3.65 13.22 -30.68
N ALA A 64 -4.01 12.15 -31.39
CA ALA A 64 -4.54 10.92 -30.78
C ALA A 64 -3.52 10.31 -29.80
N ARG A 65 -2.24 10.26 -30.18
CA ARG A 65 -1.15 9.75 -29.32
C ARG A 65 -0.91 10.63 -28.10
N VAL A 66 -0.90 11.96 -28.25
CA VAL A 66 -0.72 12.90 -27.14
C VAL A 66 -1.88 12.78 -26.14
N MET A 67 -3.11 12.79 -26.62
CA MET A 67 -4.30 12.62 -25.77
C MET A 67 -4.32 11.27 -25.06
N GLN A 68 -3.85 10.21 -25.73
CA GLN A 68 -3.69 8.91 -25.10
C GLN A 68 -2.63 8.92 -23.99
N SER A 69 -1.49 9.57 -24.19
CA SER A 69 -0.46 9.68 -23.15
C SER A 69 -0.93 10.46 -21.93
N ILE A 70 -1.61 11.59 -22.11
CA ILE A 70 -2.17 12.40 -21.02
C ILE A 70 -3.21 11.58 -20.23
N GLY A 71 -4.15 10.94 -20.94
CA GLY A 71 -5.18 10.12 -20.29
C GLY A 71 -4.62 8.88 -19.58
N ALA A 72 -3.51 8.31 -20.05
CA ALA A 72 -2.84 7.21 -19.37
C ALA A 72 -2.18 7.65 -18.06
N GLU A 73 -1.62 8.86 -18.03
CA GLU A 73 -0.96 9.45 -16.87
C GLU A 73 -1.96 9.79 -15.76
N GLU A 74 -3.09 10.42 -16.11
CA GLU A 74 -4.19 10.69 -15.18
C GLU A 74 -4.74 9.39 -14.55
N LYS A 75 -5.03 8.38 -15.37
CA LYS A 75 -5.55 7.08 -14.88
C LYS A 75 -4.60 6.42 -13.88
N ARG A 76 -3.28 6.53 -14.09
CA ARG A 76 -2.27 5.96 -13.20
C ARG A 76 -2.26 6.65 -11.83
N GLN A 77 -2.47 7.97 -11.83
CA GLN A 77 -2.54 8.79 -10.61
C GLN A 77 -3.79 8.48 -9.77
N PHE A 78 -4.97 8.34 -10.40
CA PHE A 78 -6.21 8.01 -9.70
C PHE A 78 -6.28 6.55 -9.24
N ALA A 79 -5.71 5.60 -10.00
CA ALA A 79 -5.74 4.18 -9.65
C ALA A 79 -4.97 3.84 -8.36
N CYS A 80 -3.84 4.52 -8.11
CA CYS A 80 -3.05 4.29 -6.90
C CYS A 80 -3.80 4.79 -5.65
N ASN A 81 -4.45 5.94 -5.74
CA ASN A 81 -5.19 6.54 -4.62
C ASN A 81 -6.51 5.80 -4.33
N GLY A 82 -7.23 5.35 -5.37
CA GLY A 82 -8.50 4.64 -5.20
C GLY A 82 -8.37 3.32 -4.43
N ARG A 83 -7.29 2.56 -4.64
CA ARG A 83 -7.07 1.27 -3.95
C ARG A 83 -6.80 1.46 -2.46
N ILE A 84 -6.01 2.47 -2.08
CA ILE A 84 -5.71 2.76 -0.68
C ILE A 84 -6.98 3.21 0.05
N VAL A 85 -7.77 4.10 -0.57
CA VAL A 85 -9.05 4.56 -0.01
C VAL A 85 -10.01 3.38 0.17
N ALA A 86 -10.13 2.49 -0.82
CA ALA A 86 -10.98 1.30 -0.71
C ALA A 86 -10.52 0.36 0.42
N LEU A 87 -9.21 0.15 0.59
CA LEU A 87 -8.67 -0.66 1.70
C LEU A 87 -8.94 -0.02 3.07
N LEU A 88 -8.76 1.29 3.21
CA LEU A 88 -9.06 2.00 4.46
C LEU A 88 -10.55 1.91 4.82
N LEU A 89 -11.43 2.07 3.83
CA LEU A 89 -12.88 1.98 4.02
C LEU A 89 -13.30 0.54 4.39
N GLY A 90 -12.66 -0.47 3.78
CA GLY A 90 -12.84 -1.87 4.13
C GLY A 90 -12.37 -2.19 5.56
N LEU A 91 -11.20 -1.68 5.97
CA LEU A 91 -10.70 -1.86 7.33
C LEU A 91 -11.62 -1.20 8.37
N LEU A 92 -12.13 0.00 8.05
CA LEU A 92 -13.03 0.76 8.91
C LEU A 92 -14.36 0.03 9.12
N THR A 93 -14.97 -0.50 8.05
CA THR A 93 -16.22 -1.27 8.14
C THR A 93 -16.03 -2.56 8.93
N LEU A 94 -14.91 -3.27 8.72
CA LEU A 94 -14.59 -4.50 9.46
C LEU A 94 -14.33 -4.21 10.95
N GLY A 95 -13.61 -3.12 11.26
CA GLY A 95 -13.38 -2.66 12.62
C GLY A 95 -14.68 -2.28 13.33
N LEU A 96 -15.59 -1.55 12.67
CA LEU A 96 -16.88 -1.18 13.21
C LEU A 96 -17.77 -2.42 13.47
N PHE A 97 -17.78 -3.38 12.54
CA PHE A 97 -18.49 -4.64 12.72
C PHE A 97 -17.96 -5.42 13.92
N TYR A 98 -16.64 -5.51 14.08
CA TYR A 98 -16.02 -6.14 15.24
C TYR A 98 -16.34 -5.41 16.54
N LEU A 99 -16.36 -4.07 16.55
CA LEU A 99 -16.73 -3.29 17.73
C LEU A 99 -18.18 -3.57 18.16
N LEU A 100 -19.12 -3.61 17.20
CA LEU A 100 -20.54 -3.88 17.46
C LEU A 100 -20.77 -5.31 17.96
N THR A 101 -20.12 -6.29 17.32
CA THR A 101 -20.37 -7.73 17.59
C THR A 101 -19.46 -8.31 18.66
N GLY A 102 -18.29 -7.70 18.90
CA GLY A 102 -17.26 -8.20 19.79
C GLY A 102 -17.71 -8.29 21.25
N ALA A 103 -18.56 -7.37 21.72
CA ALA A 103 -19.15 -7.43 23.05
C ALA A 103 -20.07 -8.65 23.23
N ILE A 104 -20.77 -9.06 22.18
CA ILE A 104 -21.67 -10.23 22.17
C ILE A 104 -20.82 -11.50 22.15
N ILE A 105 -19.81 -11.56 21.27
CA ILE A 105 -18.87 -12.69 21.16
C ILE A 105 -18.13 -12.89 22.48
N GLY A 106 -17.62 -11.83 23.11
CA GLY A 106 -16.93 -11.89 24.39
C GLY A 106 -17.83 -12.41 25.53
N LYS A 107 -19.08 -11.94 25.61
CA LYS A 107 -20.06 -12.46 26.58
C LYS A 107 -20.39 -13.93 26.33
N LEU A 108 -20.50 -14.34 25.07
CA LEU A 108 -20.78 -15.72 24.69
C LEU A 108 -19.62 -16.65 25.11
N ILE A 109 -18.37 -16.27 24.79
CA ILE A 109 -17.17 -17.03 25.18
C ILE A 109 -17.07 -17.14 26.72
N HIS A 110 -17.29 -16.04 27.44
CA HIS A 110 -17.27 -16.05 28.89
C HIS A 110 -18.34 -16.99 29.47
N GLY A 111 -19.58 -16.92 28.95
CA GLY A 111 -20.67 -17.81 29.35
C GLY A 111 -20.35 -19.28 29.09
N TRP A 112 -19.83 -19.61 27.90
CA TRP A 112 -19.46 -20.97 27.54
C TRP A 112 -18.33 -21.51 28.43
N SER A 113 -17.31 -20.70 28.71
CA SER A 113 -16.21 -21.10 29.61
C SER A 113 -16.73 -21.45 31.00
N LYS A 114 -17.64 -20.64 31.56
CA LYS A 114 -18.29 -20.91 32.85
C LYS A 114 -19.10 -22.21 32.83
N LEU A 115 -19.87 -22.45 31.77
CA LEU A 115 -20.65 -23.68 31.64
C LEU A 115 -19.74 -24.91 31.56
N VAL A 116 -18.67 -24.86 30.77
CA VAL A 116 -17.70 -25.95 30.66
C VAL A 116 -17.02 -26.22 31.99
N VAL A 117 -16.52 -25.19 32.69
CA VAL A 117 -15.89 -25.35 34.01
C VAL A 117 -16.87 -25.94 35.03
N THR A 118 -18.13 -25.46 35.04
CA THR A 118 -19.16 -25.98 35.94
C THR A 118 -19.49 -27.44 35.64
N LEU A 119 -19.57 -27.80 34.36
CA LEU A 119 -19.81 -29.17 33.92
C LEU A 119 -18.66 -30.10 34.31
N ILE A 120 -17.40 -29.69 34.10
CA ILE A 120 -16.21 -30.44 34.51
C ILE A 120 -16.22 -30.66 36.03
N TYR A 121 -16.49 -29.60 36.80
CA TYR A 121 -16.56 -29.69 38.26
C TYR A 121 -17.67 -30.64 38.73
N ALA A 122 -18.87 -30.53 38.14
CA ALA A 122 -19.99 -31.42 38.43
C ALA A 122 -19.69 -32.88 38.08
N SER A 123 -19.11 -33.14 36.90
CA SER A 123 -18.69 -34.48 36.50
C SER A 123 -17.60 -35.05 37.41
N SER A 124 -16.63 -34.24 37.81
CA SER A 124 -15.56 -34.64 38.74
C SER A 124 -16.14 -35.03 40.11
N HIS A 125 -17.04 -34.21 40.66
CA HIS A 125 -17.72 -34.51 41.92
C HIS A 125 -18.64 -35.75 41.81
N PHE A 126 -19.28 -35.97 40.66
CA PHE A 126 -20.09 -37.16 40.40
C PHE A 126 -19.24 -38.44 40.36
N ILE A 127 -18.06 -38.39 39.74
CA ILE A 127 -17.13 -39.53 39.69
C ILE A 127 -16.69 -39.91 41.10
N LEU A 128 -16.33 -38.95 41.95
CA LEU A 128 -15.91 -39.25 43.33
C LEU A 128 -17.05 -39.72 44.25
N SER A 129 -18.32 -39.38 43.94
CA SER A 129 -19.47 -39.73 44.78
C SER A 129 -20.08 -41.09 44.48
N VAL A 130 -19.65 -41.79 43.41
CA VAL A 130 -20.13 -43.13 43.06
C VAL A 130 -18.99 -44.16 43.17
N PRO A 131 -18.83 -44.83 44.33
CA PRO A 131 -17.71 -45.75 44.60
C PRO A 131 -17.59 -46.92 43.61
N ALA A 132 -18.72 -47.38 43.06
CA ALA A 132 -18.76 -48.47 42.08
C ALA A 132 -18.14 -48.09 40.74
N LEU A 133 -18.31 -46.84 40.27
CA LEU A 133 -17.72 -46.37 39.01
C LEU A 133 -16.21 -46.20 39.13
N THR A 134 -15.73 -45.60 40.22
CA THR A 134 -14.29 -45.46 40.48
C THR A 134 -13.60 -46.80 40.65
N GLY A 135 -14.25 -47.76 41.31
CA GLY A 135 -13.73 -49.12 41.41
C GLY A 135 -13.60 -49.79 40.04
N GLY A 136 -14.63 -49.67 39.21
CA GLY A 136 -14.64 -50.25 37.86
C GLY A 136 -13.54 -49.71 36.94
N THR A 137 -13.31 -48.39 36.94
CA THR A 137 -12.28 -47.77 36.10
C THR A 137 -10.86 -48.16 36.54
N ILE A 138 -10.61 -48.27 37.85
CA ILE A 138 -9.32 -48.73 38.39
C ILE A 138 -9.06 -50.18 38.00
N VAL A 139 -10.04 -51.07 38.18
CA VAL A 139 -9.90 -52.51 37.83
C VAL A 139 -9.63 -52.67 36.33
N LEU A 140 -10.36 -51.95 35.48
CA LEU A 140 -10.14 -51.97 34.03
C LEU A 140 -8.74 -51.47 33.65
N SER A 141 -8.29 -50.38 34.28
CA SER A 141 -6.94 -49.83 34.04
C SER A 141 -5.84 -50.82 34.42
N LEU A 142 -5.97 -51.50 35.56
CA LEU A 142 -5.04 -52.55 35.99
C LEU A 142 -5.04 -53.73 35.02
N PHE A 143 -6.22 -54.16 34.55
CA PHE A 143 -6.32 -55.24 33.57
C PHE A 143 -5.61 -54.90 32.25
N ILE A 144 -5.80 -53.67 31.74
CA ILE A 144 -5.12 -53.19 30.52
C ILE A 144 -3.60 -53.15 30.72
N LEU A 145 -3.11 -52.67 31.87
CA LEU A 145 -1.67 -52.64 32.16
C LEU A 145 -1.05 -54.04 32.24
N VAL A 146 -1.73 -54.99 32.90
CA VAL A 146 -1.29 -56.39 32.97
C VAL A 146 -1.25 -57.01 31.58
N ALA A 147 -2.31 -56.84 30.78
CA ALA A 147 -2.37 -57.34 29.42
C ALA A 147 -1.27 -56.74 28.54
N SER A 148 -1.02 -55.43 28.65
CA SER A 148 0.05 -54.72 27.93
C SER A 148 1.42 -55.24 28.33
N PHE A 149 1.69 -55.42 29.63
CA PHE A 149 2.95 -55.96 30.12
C PHE A 149 3.19 -57.41 29.66
N VAL A 150 2.15 -58.25 29.70
CA VAL A 150 2.23 -59.63 29.19
C VAL A 150 2.51 -59.65 27.69
N SER A 151 1.83 -58.80 26.93
CA SER A 151 2.06 -58.65 25.48
C SER A 151 3.48 -58.21 25.18
N LEU A 152 3.98 -57.18 25.88
CA LEU A 152 5.34 -56.65 25.72
C LEU A 152 6.40 -57.70 26.09
N LYS A 153 6.22 -58.42 27.20
CA LYS A 153 7.10 -59.52 27.61
C LYS A 153 7.11 -60.64 26.59
N ARG A 154 5.97 -60.95 25.97
CA ARG A 154 5.86 -61.97 24.93
C ARG A 154 6.64 -61.55 23.69
N LEU A 155 6.48 -60.30 23.23
CA LEU A 155 7.19 -59.75 22.07
C LEU A 155 8.71 -59.73 22.27
N LEU A 156 9.19 -59.29 23.43
CA LEU A 156 10.63 -59.25 23.74
C LEU A 156 11.26 -60.65 23.77
N ARG A 157 10.51 -61.68 24.18
CA ARG A 157 11.00 -63.07 24.14
C ARG A 157 11.06 -63.62 22.73
N THR A 158 10.13 -63.25 21.85
CA THR A 158 10.11 -63.72 20.46
C THR A 158 11.11 -62.99 19.57
N SER A 159 11.52 -61.77 19.92
CA SER A 159 12.57 -61.03 19.18
C SER A 159 13.99 -61.38 19.62
N ALA A 160 14.14 -62.07 20.75
CA ALA A 160 15.44 -62.47 21.32
C ALA A 160 15.81 -63.95 21.03
N SER A 161 14.97 -64.67 20.28
CA SER A 161 15.23 -65.99 19.70
C SER A 161 15.46 -65.88 18.20
#